data_AF-A0A3C0N9Q7-F1
#
_entry.id   AF-A0A3C0N9Q7-F1
#
_cell.length_a   1.000
_cell.length_b   1.000
_cell.length_c   1.000
_cell.angle_alpha   90.00
_cell.angle_beta   90.00
_cell.angle_gamma   90.00
#
_symmetry.space_group_name_H-M   'P 1'
#
loop_
_entity.id
_entity.type
_entity.pdbx_description
1 polymer ?
#
loop_
_entity_poly.entity_id
_entity_poly.type
_entity_poly.pdbx_seq_one_letter_code
_entity_poly.pdbx_strand_id
1 'polypeptide(L)'
;MPSNLEFKDIRELRILPRNQCFYAEFVYKLTPVETILNPNNALGIDPGMDNWVTCVSTVGTSFIIDGKHVKSLNRWYNKKVS
;
A
#
# COMPACT_ATOMS: atom_id res chain seq x y z
N MET A 1 17.31 -9.55 -16.35
CA MET A 1 16.34 -8.44 -16.39
C MET A 1 15.01 -8.96 -15.86
N PRO A 2 14.28 -8.21 -15.01
CA PRO A 2 12.97 -8.63 -14.48
C PRO A 2 12.01 -8.99 -15.62
N SER A 3 11.40 -10.16 -15.55
CA SER A 3 10.54 -10.73 -16.61
C SER A 3 9.12 -10.16 -16.62
N ASN A 4 8.74 -9.44 -15.56
CA ASN A 4 7.41 -8.86 -15.39
C ASN A 4 7.31 -7.40 -15.86
N LEU A 5 8.35 -6.88 -16.53
CA LEU A 5 8.39 -5.50 -17.01
C LEU A 5 8.49 -5.45 -18.54
N GLU A 6 7.61 -4.65 -19.13
CA GLU A 6 7.70 -4.24 -20.53
C GLU A 6 8.63 -3.02 -20.62
N PHE A 7 9.89 -3.24 -21.03
CA PHE A 7 10.93 -2.19 -21.01
C PHE A 7 10.61 -0.97 -21.89
N LYS A 8 9.75 -1.14 -22.90
CA LYS A 8 9.25 -0.06 -23.75
C LYS A 8 8.39 0.97 -23.00
N ASP A 9 7.79 0.58 -21.87
CA ASP A 9 6.89 1.44 -21.10
C ASP A 9 7.62 2.23 -20.00
N ILE A 10 8.89 1.88 -19.76
CA ILE A 10 9.74 2.52 -18.77
C ILE A 10 10.15 3.89 -19.28
N ARG A 11 9.84 4.92 -18.48
CA ARG A 11 10.14 6.32 -18.78
C ARG A 11 11.42 6.79 -18.11
N GLU A 12 11.72 6.24 -16.94
CA GLU A 12 12.84 6.67 -16.12
C GLU A 12 13.39 5.49 -15.33
N LEU A 13 14.72 5.36 -15.31
CA LEU A 13 15.44 4.49 -14.38
C LEU A 13 16.10 5.38 -13.32
N ARG A 14 15.72 5.19 -12.06
CA ARG A 14 16.34 5.90 -10.93
C ARG A 14 17.25 4.95 -10.18
N ILE A 15 18.46 5.42 -9.86
CA ILE A 15 19.40 4.69 -9.01
C ILE A 15 19.49 5.44 -7.68
N LEU A 16 18.96 4.83 -6.62
CA LEU A 16 18.88 5.46 -5.30
C LEU A 16 19.76 4.71 -4.29
N PRO A 17 20.72 5.37 -3.62
CA PRO A 17 21.44 4.77 -2.51
C PRO A 17 20.57 4.74 -1.24
N ARG A 18 20.26 3.55 -0.72
CA ARG A 18 19.54 3.34 0.56
C ARG A 18 20.07 2.09 1.26
N ASN A 19 20.10 2.07 2.58
CA ASN A 19 20.46 0.87 3.36
C ASN A 19 21.76 0.16 2.92
N GLN A 20 22.81 0.93 2.60
CA GLN A 20 24.11 0.42 2.12
C GLN A 20 24.04 -0.35 0.78
N CYS A 21 22.98 -0.18 -0.01
CA CYS A 21 22.88 -0.71 -1.36
C CYS A 21 22.25 0.29 -2.33
N PHE A 22 22.31 -0.01 -3.62
CA PHE A 22 21.66 0.77 -4.66
C PHE A 22 20.37 0.09 -5.10
N TYR A 23 19.28 0.85 -5.11
CA TYR A 23 17.99 0.43 -5.64
C TYR A 23 17.86 0.94 -7.07
N ALA A 24 17.52 0.03 -7.99
CA ALA A 24 17.11 0.38 -9.34
C ALA A 24 15.57 0.47 -9.37
N GLU A 25 15.02 1.68 -9.48
CA GLU A 25 13.59 1.90 -9.62
C GLU A 25 13.24 2.17 -11.09
N PHE A 26 12.32 1.36 -11.63
CA PHE A 26 11.83 1.51 -13.00
C PHE A 26 10.46 2.20 -12.97
N VAL A 27 10.40 3.45 -13.44
CA VAL A 27 9.18 4.27 -13.42
C VAL A 27 8.50 4.19 -14.77
N TYR A 28 7.20 3.90 -14.78
CA TYR A 28 6.37 3.82 -15.98
C TYR A 28 5.03 4.53 -15.74
N LYS A 29 4.33 4.89 -16.82
CA LYS A 29 3.02 5.54 -16.72
C LYS A 29 1.93 4.49 -16.57
N LEU A 30 1.11 4.63 -15.53
CA LEU A 30 -0.14 3.90 -15.40
C LEU A 30 -1.26 4.65 -16.12
N THR A 31 -2.09 3.91 -16.86
CA THR A 31 -3.37 4.44 -17.32
C THR A 31 -4.32 4.53 -16.14
N PRO A 32 -4.99 5.67 -15.92
CA PRO A 32 -6.02 5.78 -14.89
C PRO A 32 -7.07 4.70 -15.10
N VAL A 33 -7.44 3.99 -14.04
CA VAL A 33 -8.58 3.08 -14.07
C VAL A 33 -9.82 3.94 -13.79
N GLU A 34 -10.58 4.25 -14.84
CA GLU A 34 -11.88 4.89 -14.68
C GLU A 34 -12.87 3.87 -14.10
N THR A 35 -13.41 4.18 -12.93
CA THR A 35 -14.44 3.35 -12.30
C THR A 35 -15.72 4.18 -12.18
N ILE A 36 -16.86 3.57 -12.55
CA ILE A 36 -18.16 4.19 -12.37
C ILE A 36 -18.54 4.06 -10.90
N LEU A 37 -18.51 5.16 -10.16
CA LEU A 37 -18.83 5.21 -8.73
C LEU A 37 -20.21 5.86 -8.52
N ASN A 38 -20.93 5.42 -7.49
CA ASN A 38 -22.16 6.06 -7.04
C ASN A 38 -21.81 7.15 -6.00
N PRO A 39 -22.04 8.45 -6.28
CA PRO A 39 -21.70 9.54 -5.37
C PRO A 39 -22.45 9.52 -4.03
N ASN A 40 -23.57 8.81 -3.93
CA ASN A 40 -24.35 8.66 -2.69
C ASN A 40 -23.77 7.56 -1.78
N ASN A 41 -22.84 6.75 -2.29
CA ASN A 41 -22.19 5.71 -1.52
C ASN A 41 -20.89 6.25 -0.91
N ALA A 42 -20.71 6.04 0.38
CA ALA A 42 -19.48 6.40 1.09
C ALA A 42 -18.99 5.22 1.94
N LEU A 43 -17.66 5.16 2.11
CA LEU A 43 -16.99 4.26 3.04
C LEU A 43 -16.32 5.09 4.13
N GLY A 44 -16.85 5.00 5.35
CA GLY A 44 -16.21 5.53 6.55
C GLY A 44 -15.08 4.61 6.99
N ILE A 45 -13.94 5.19 7.32
CA ILE A 45 -12.70 4.49 7.69
C ILE A 45 -12.20 5.08 9.01
N ASP A 46 -12.17 4.26 10.06
CA ASP A 46 -11.67 4.63 11.38
C ASP A 46 -10.43 3.78 11.74
N PRO A 47 -9.22 4.36 11.72
CA PRO A 47 -7.99 3.63 12.04
C PRO A 47 -7.83 3.42 13.55
N GLY A 48 -7.35 2.24 13.94
CA GLY A 48 -7.10 1.87 15.33
C GLY A 48 -5.80 1.09 15.54
N MET A 49 -5.53 0.69 16.80
CA MET A 49 -4.32 -0.06 17.15
C MET A 49 -4.47 -1.57 17.03
N ASP A 50 -5.50 -2.15 17.65
CA ASP A 50 -5.72 -3.61 17.62
C ASP A 50 -6.55 -4.02 16.41
N ASN A 51 -7.61 -3.27 16.12
CA ASN A 51 -8.24 -3.24 14.80
C ASN A 51 -7.52 -2.16 14.00
N TRP A 52 -6.73 -2.55 13.00
CA TRP A 52 -5.95 -1.58 12.22
C TRP A 52 -6.87 -0.55 11.58
N VAL A 53 -7.99 -1.02 11.06
CA VAL A 53 -9.03 -0.18 10.45
C VAL A 53 -10.40 -0.82 10.68
N THR A 54 -11.35 -0.02 11.13
CA THR A 54 -12.77 -0.36 11.15
C THR A 54 -13.48 0.41 10.03
N CYS A 55 -14.22 -0.29 9.19
CA CYS A 55 -14.87 0.28 8.01
C CYS A 55 -16.38 0.10 8.07
N VAL A 56 -17.13 1.14 7.73
CA VAL A 56 -18.59 1.12 7.63
C VAL A 56 -19.02 1.83 6.35
N SER A 57 -19.90 1.22 5.57
CA SER A 57 -20.42 1.80 4.34
C SER A 57 -21.85 2.31 4.51
N THR A 58 -22.22 3.31 3.71
CA THR A 58 -23.61 3.80 3.65
C THR A 58 -24.58 2.78 3.02
N VAL A 59 -24.06 1.69 2.42
CA VAL A 59 -24.85 0.58 1.87
C VAL A 59 -25.10 -0.55 2.89
N GLY A 60 -24.78 -0.33 4.16
CA GLY A 60 -25.13 -1.24 5.26
C GLY A 60 -24.15 -2.38 5.49
N THR A 61 -22.92 -2.28 4.97
CA THR A 61 -21.86 -3.27 5.23
C THR A 61 -20.81 -2.71 6.18
N SER A 62 -20.21 -3.59 6.99
CA SER A 62 -19.09 -3.26 7.85
C SER A 62 -18.04 -4.37 7.83
N PHE A 63 -16.78 -4.00 8.01
CA PHE A 63 -15.68 -4.94 8.12
C PHE A 63 -14.53 -4.36 8.95
N ILE A 64 -13.68 -5.26 9.44
CA ILE A 64 -12.53 -4.92 10.28
C ILE A 64 -11.28 -5.54 9.66
N ILE A 65 -10.20 -4.77 9.64
CA ILE A 65 -8.86 -5.26 9.29
C ILE A 65 -8.05 -5.42 10.58
N ASP A 66 -7.54 -6.62 10.83
CA ASP A 66 -6.74 -6.94 12.02
C ASP A 66 -5.39 -6.21 12.00
N GLY A 67 -5.06 -5.54 13.11
CA GLY A 67 -3.79 -4.84 13.32
C GLY A 67 -2.74 -5.63 14.09
N LYS A 68 -3.12 -6.77 14.69
CA LYS A 68 -2.20 -7.55 15.54
C LYS A 68 -0.97 -8.04 14.79
N HIS A 69 -1.12 -8.43 13.53
CA HIS A 69 0.01 -8.87 12.70
C HIS A 69 1.05 -7.76 12.50
N VAL A 70 0.59 -6.58 12.04
CA VAL A 70 1.45 -5.41 11.82
C VAL A 70 2.11 -4.97 13.13
N LYS A 71 1.36 -4.96 14.24
CA LYS A 71 1.88 -4.65 15.59
C LYS A 71 2.99 -5.62 16.00
N SER A 72 2.85 -6.92 15.69
CA SER A 72 3.86 -7.93 15.98
C SER A 72 5.16 -7.71 15.20
N LEU A 73 5.04 -7.43 13.90
CA LEU A 73 6.18 -7.10 13.04
C LEU A 73 6.90 -5.84 13.53
N ASN A 74 6.15 -4.79 13.87
CA ASN A 74 6.72 -3.53 14.36
C ASN A 74 7.47 -3.72 15.69
N ARG A 75 6.93 -4.51 16.62
CA ARG A 75 7.63 -4.86 17.86
C ARG A 75 8.95 -5.57 17.61
N TRP A 76 8.97 -6.52 16.67
CA TRP A 76 10.21 -7.23 16.33
C TRP A 76 11.23 -6.31 15.66
N TYR A 77 10.79 -5.42 14.77
CA TYR A 77 11.66 -4.44 14.14
C TYR A 77 12.30 -3.51 15.19
N ASN A 78 11.50 -2.97 16.11
CA ASN A 78 12.00 -2.14 17.21
C ASN A 78 13.04 -2.86 18.07
N LYS A 79 12.91 -4.17 18.30
CA LYS A 79 13.92 -4.97 19.02
C LYS A 79 15.24 -5.14 18.26
N LYS A 80 15.23 -5.05 16.93
CA LYS A 80 16.43 -5.19 16.11
C LYS A 80 17.16 -3.87 15.91
N VAL A 81 16.44 -2.77 15.99
CA VAL A 81 16.94 -1.42 15.68
C VAL A 81 17.27 -0.63 16.96
N SER A 82 16.60 -0.92 18.07
CA SER A 82 16.93 -0.38 19.40
C SER A 82 18.03 -1.19 20.09
#